data_AF-A0A8H4RE50-F1
#
_entry.id   AF-A0A8H4RE50-F1
#
_cell.length_a   1.000
_cell.length_b   1.000
_cell.length_c   1.000
_cell.angle_alpha   90.00
_cell.angle_beta   90.00
_cell.angle_gamma   90.00
#
_symmetry.space_group_name_H-M   'P 1'
#
loop_
_entity.id
_entity.type
_entity.pdbx_description
1 polymer ?
#
loop_
_entity_poly.entity_id
_entity_poly.type
_entity_poly.pdbx_seq_one_letter_code
_entity_poly.pdbx_strand_id
1 'polypeptide(L)'
;MDPYITLQHAIQRGDHDGIIMLLDYSCPLFPSRDLPDRFPAPSCDLSIRPPALTSMYESKDMIASDIVSKTIDLLGTHRRRLRDLAREFLTSKEQLELGVNNEVVLDASAVPVYDILVQIGINVPPFLRPYGQKSIYHSESLTVEVAEQLYKAGFRTLEARDDSVPSPMLFHALRVDYGSQGHIRRIIYTLIEWLLKHSLIPIYDEMGLQRRILHALSRQVAIDQANLYQAGEISLFARLNDVCGSLTADSCSCFCSSYGCMPIHTFLKTLLNYYYTLQDRKHSLKLWIDLNSLRDSVIEVYYAEVCRFEIFNRLGMAHTCCKEDRSVWGRSSCPLTNEERQELHEEDAELREQLEDLLQTYKKTLNRAFRYS
;
A
#
# COMPACT_ATOMS: atom_id res chain seq x y z
N MET A 1 -11.35 31.07 -16.15
CA MET A 1 -10.07 30.34 -16.31
C MET A 1 -10.12 29.20 -15.31
N ASP A 2 -9.73 27.99 -15.70
CA ASP A 2 -9.76 26.83 -14.80
C ASP A 2 -8.79 27.07 -13.63
N PRO A 3 -9.27 27.12 -12.36
CA PRO A 3 -8.43 27.39 -11.20
C PRO A 3 -7.33 26.36 -11.00
N TYR A 4 -7.50 25.14 -11.50
CA TYR A 4 -6.43 24.14 -11.57
C TYR A 4 -5.29 24.62 -12.47
N ILE A 5 -5.63 25.08 -13.68
CA ILE A 5 -4.67 25.59 -14.66
C ILE A 5 -4.01 26.88 -14.13
N THR A 6 -4.77 27.72 -13.43
CA THR A 6 -4.24 28.95 -12.82
C THR A 6 -3.27 28.62 -11.68
N LEU A 7 -3.58 27.65 -10.81
CA LEU A 7 -2.68 27.19 -9.75
C LEU A 7 -1.42 26.54 -10.34
N GLN A 8 -1.57 25.71 -11.36
CA GLN A 8 -0.42 25.12 -12.08
C GLN A 8 0.47 26.19 -12.69
N HIS A 9 -0.10 27.22 -13.31
CA HIS A 9 0.69 28.32 -13.86
C HIS A 9 1.39 29.14 -12.79
N ALA A 10 0.73 29.38 -11.65
CA ALA A 10 1.34 30.08 -10.53
C ALA A 10 2.51 29.27 -9.95
N ILE A 11 2.34 27.94 -9.81
CA ILE A 11 3.39 26.99 -9.42
C ILE A 11 4.55 26.99 -10.42
N GLN A 12 4.28 26.85 -11.72
CA GLN A 12 5.31 26.84 -12.76
C GLN A 12 6.10 28.15 -12.84
N ARG A 13 5.50 29.27 -12.44
CA ARG A 13 6.15 30.59 -12.43
C ARG A 13 6.83 30.93 -11.11
N GLY A 14 6.71 30.08 -10.08
CA GLY A 14 7.17 30.42 -8.73
C GLY A 14 6.45 31.65 -8.14
N ASP A 15 5.22 31.91 -8.58
CA ASP A 15 4.41 33.05 -8.13
C ASP A 15 3.83 32.76 -6.74
N HIS A 16 4.64 33.00 -5.71
CA HIS A 16 4.29 32.68 -4.33
C HIS A 16 2.98 33.32 -3.87
N ASP A 17 2.77 34.60 -4.18
CA ASP A 17 1.56 35.32 -3.77
C ASP A 17 0.34 34.85 -4.56
N GLY A 18 0.51 34.56 -5.85
CA GLY A 18 -0.52 33.93 -6.68
C GLY A 18 -0.94 32.56 -6.17
N ILE A 19 0.01 31.73 -5.73
CA ILE A 19 -0.28 30.40 -5.16
C ILE A 19 -1.02 30.52 -3.84
N ILE A 20 -0.54 31.36 -2.91
CA ILE A 20 -1.19 31.57 -1.61
C ILE A 20 -2.61 32.10 -1.82
N MET A 21 -2.79 33.12 -2.66
CA MET A 21 -4.09 33.66 -3.00
C MET A 21 -5.00 32.58 -3.62
N LEU A 22 -4.50 31.77 -4.55
CA LEU A 22 -5.31 30.71 -5.15
C LEU A 22 -5.67 29.63 -4.13
N LEU A 23 -4.78 29.29 -3.20
CA LEU A 23 -5.07 28.33 -2.13
C LEU A 23 -6.07 28.89 -1.11
N ASP A 24 -5.97 30.18 -0.77
CA ASP A 24 -6.87 30.89 0.14
C ASP A 24 -8.28 31.07 -0.46
N TYR A 25 -8.40 31.24 -1.78
CA TYR A 25 -9.67 31.58 -2.45
C TYR A 25 -10.32 30.44 -3.27
N SER A 26 -9.62 29.37 -3.68
CA SER A 26 -10.13 28.42 -4.72
C SER A 26 -10.86 27.18 -4.21
N CYS A 27 -11.24 27.13 -2.93
CA CYS A 27 -11.65 25.86 -2.32
C CYS A 27 -13.05 25.29 -2.70
N PRO A 28 -13.92 25.91 -3.54
CA PRO A 28 -15.06 25.18 -4.12
C PRO A 28 -14.93 24.88 -5.62
N LEU A 29 -13.84 25.24 -6.30
CA LEU A 29 -13.81 25.27 -7.78
C LEU A 29 -13.31 23.99 -8.46
N PHE A 30 -13.00 22.94 -7.71
CA PHE A 30 -12.75 21.61 -8.28
C PHE A 30 -14.06 20.81 -8.20
N PRO A 31 -14.86 20.72 -9.28
CA PRO A 31 -16.00 19.81 -9.27
C PRO A 31 -15.50 18.40 -8.97
N SER A 32 -16.08 17.75 -7.97
CA SER A 32 -15.95 16.31 -7.79
C SER A 32 -16.30 15.67 -9.13
N ARG A 33 -15.38 14.90 -9.72
CA ARG A 33 -15.76 13.94 -10.76
C ARG A 33 -16.49 12.81 -10.06
N ASP A 34 -17.73 13.04 -9.68
CA ASP A 34 -18.68 11.97 -9.41
C ASP A 34 -18.94 11.30 -10.75
N LEU A 35 -18.12 10.29 -11.08
CA LEU A 35 -18.39 9.40 -12.20
C LEU A 35 -19.64 8.59 -11.82
N PRO A 36 -20.72 8.61 -12.62
CA PRO A 36 -21.91 7.85 -12.30
C PRO A 36 -21.62 6.34 -12.32
N ASP A 37 -22.01 5.65 -11.25
CA ASP A 37 -21.86 4.20 -10.96
C ASP A 37 -22.50 3.23 -11.98
N ARG A 38 -22.89 3.66 -13.19
CA ARG A 38 -23.77 2.87 -14.09
C ARG A 38 -23.39 2.88 -15.57
N PHE A 39 -22.13 2.66 -15.91
CA PHE A 39 -21.78 2.21 -17.26
C PHE A 39 -20.84 1.00 -17.23
N PRO A 40 -21.10 -0.04 -18.06
CA PRO A 40 -20.17 -1.15 -18.22
C PRO A 40 -18.90 -0.63 -18.88
N ALA A 41 -17.75 -0.96 -18.30
CA ALA A 41 -16.44 -0.43 -18.70
C ALA A 41 -16.19 -0.58 -20.22
N PRO A 42 -16.07 0.51 -20.99
CA PRO A 42 -15.34 0.46 -22.24
C PRO A 42 -13.85 0.40 -21.89
N SER A 43 -13.08 -0.33 -22.69
CA SER A 43 -11.62 -0.44 -22.59
C SER A 43 -10.98 0.94 -22.37
N CYS A 44 -10.57 1.23 -21.14
CA CYS A 44 -9.86 2.45 -20.79
C CYS A 44 -8.47 2.44 -21.42
N ASP A 45 -8.28 3.31 -22.40
CA ASP A 45 -6.97 3.82 -22.76
C ASP A 45 -6.46 4.71 -21.60
N LEU A 46 -5.58 4.13 -20.78
CA LEU A 46 -4.99 4.73 -19.56
C LEU A 46 -3.82 5.69 -19.86
N SER A 47 -3.74 6.28 -21.05
CA SER A 47 -2.58 7.09 -21.47
C SER A 47 -2.57 8.55 -20.97
N ILE A 48 -3.57 9.02 -20.22
CA ILE A 48 -3.56 10.39 -19.67
C ILE A 48 -3.18 10.37 -18.17
N ARG A 49 -1.88 10.34 -17.89
CA ARG A 49 -1.32 10.59 -16.55
C ARG A 49 -1.43 12.09 -16.22
N PRO A 50 -1.78 12.51 -14.98
CA PRO A 50 -1.64 13.90 -14.57
C PRO A 50 -0.14 14.26 -14.46
N PRO A 51 0.40 15.21 -15.24
CA PRO A 51 1.86 15.47 -15.28
C PRO A 51 2.39 16.33 -14.12
N ALA A 52 1.53 16.95 -13.32
CA ALA A 52 1.86 18.20 -12.63
C ALA A 52 2.68 18.07 -11.35
N LEU A 53 2.52 16.97 -10.61
CA LEU A 53 3.32 16.75 -9.41
C LEU A 53 4.65 16.09 -9.75
N THR A 54 4.71 15.25 -10.79
CA THR A 54 5.96 14.62 -11.25
C THR A 54 6.97 15.64 -11.77
N SER A 55 6.53 16.71 -12.45
CA SER A 55 7.45 17.73 -13.00
C SER A 55 8.01 18.70 -11.94
N MET A 56 7.40 18.82 -10.76
CA MET A 56 7.91 19.69 -9.67
C MET A 56 9.09 19.07 -8.92
N TYR A 57 9.25 17.75 -8.93
CA TYR A 57 10.28 17.07 -8.14
C TYR A 57 11.60 16.86 -8.90
N GLU A 58 11.61 17.04 -10.22
CA GLU A 58 12.84 17.02 -11.00
C GLU A 58 13.64 18.33 -10.88
N SER A 59 13.02 19.42 -10.40
CA SER A 59 13.75 20.63 -9.98
C SER A 59 13.89 20.68 -8.45
N LYS A 60 15.14 20.66 -7.97
CA LYS A 60 15.49 20.83 -6.53
C LYS A 60 15.28 22.28 -6.08
N ASP A 61 14.16 22.90 -6.43
CA ASP A 61 13.98 24.32 -6.22
C ASP A 61 13.49 24.58 -4.80
N MET A 62 14.26 25.40 -4.06
CA MET A 62 13.92 25.92 -2.74
C MET A 62 12.51 26.54 -2.71
N ILE A 63 12.08 27.12 -3.84
CA ILE A 63 10.75 27.69 -4.08
C ILE A 63 9.63 26.66 -3.83
N ALA A 64 9.82 25.40 -4.25
CA ALA A 64 8.82 24.35 -4.06
C ALA A 64 8.64 24.00 -2.58
N SER A 65 9.73 24.03 -1.78
CA SER A 65 9.68 23.71 -0.35
C SER A 65 8.87 24.74 0.45
N ASP A 66 9.07 26.04 0.19
CA ASP A 66 8.35 27.11 0.90
C ASP A 66 6.85 27.10 0.59
N ILE A 67 6.49 26.83 -0.67
CA ILE A 67 5.09 26.71 -1.09
C ILE A 67 4.43 25.53 -0.38
N VAL A 68 5.10 24.38 -0.32
CA VAL A 68 4.60 23.18 0.37
C VAL A 68 4.37 23.48 1.85
N SER A 69 5.34 24.09 2.54
CA SER A 69 5.20 24.42 3.97
C SER A 69 4.01 25.35 4.22
N LYS A 70 3.88 26.44 3.46
CA LYS A 70 2.75 27.38 3.59
C LYS A 70 1.41 26.70 3.31
N THR A 71 1.36 25.80 2.33
CA THR A 71 0.15 25.02 2.01
C THR A 71 -0.24 24.10 3.17
N ILE A 72 0.73 23.44 3.79
CA ILE A 72 0.51 22.57 4.97
C ILE A 72 0.01 23.39 6.16
N ASP A 73 0.59 24.57 6.41
CA ASP A 73 0.18 25.45 7.50
C ASP A 73 -1.25 25.97 7.32
N LEU A 74 -1.58 26.37 6.09
CA LEU A 74 -2.93 26.80 5.72
C LEU A 74 -3.93 25.65 5.92
N LEU A 75 -3.61 24.46 5.40
CA LEU A 75 -4.43 23.27 5.57
C LEU A 75 -4.64 22.94 7.05
N GLY A 76 -3.56 22.95 7.85
CA GLY A 76 -3.64 22.74 9.29
C GLY A 76 -4.55 23.76 9.98
N THR A 77 -4.51 25.01 9.55
CA THR A 77 -5.38 26.08 10.07
C THR A 77 -6.85 25.84 9.72
N HIS A 78 -7.15 25.45 8.48
CA HIS A 78 -8.52 25.09 8.08
C HIS A 78 -9.05 23.90 8.89
N ARG A 79 -8.23 22.87 9.09
CA ARG A 79 -8.62 21.69 9.88
C ARG A 79 -8.84 21.99 11.35
N ARG A 80 -8.03 22.85 11.96
CA ARG A 80 -8.25 23.32 13.33
C ARG A 80 -9.55 24.11 13.44
N ARG A 81 -9.81 25.03 12.51
CA ARG A 81 -11.06 25.81 12.49
C ARG A 81 -12.29 24.93 12.33
N LEU A 82 -12.24 23.92 11.46
CA LEU A 82 -13.32 22.95 11.29
C LEU A 82 -13.54 22.14 12.59
N ARG A 83 -12.47 21.74 13.27
CA ARG A 83 -12.53 21.06 14.57
C ARG A 83 -13.15 21.95 15.64
N ASP A 84 -12.81 23.23 15.67
CA ASP A 84 -13.33 24.16 16.68
C ASP A 84 -14.84 24.37 16.50
N LEU A 85 -15.31 24.50 15.25
CA LEU A 85 -16.75 24.49 14.93
C LEU A 85 -17.41 23.18 15.39
N ALA A 86 -16.77 22.04 15.14
CA ALA A 86 -17.29 20.74 15.58
C ALA A 86 -17.41 20.64 17.10
N ARG A 87 -16.46 21.20 17.86
CA ARG A 87 -16.50 21.23 19.33
C ARG A 87 -17.60 22.13 19.88
N GLU A 88 -17.91 23.21 19.17
CA GLU A 88 -18.96 24.15 19.55
C GLU A 88 -20.36 23.58 19.31
N PHE A 89 -20.58 22.90 18.18
CA PHE A 89 -21.92 22.54 17.72
C PHE A 89 -22.29 21.05 17.83
N LEU A 90 -21.32 20.13 17.89
CA LEU A 90 -21.61 18.69 18.00
C LEU A 90 -21.75 18.24 19.46
N THR A 91 -22.52 17.20 19.71
CA THR A 91 -22.62 16.58 21.03
C THR A 91 -21.31 15.88 21.42
N SER A 92 -21.06 15.69 22.72
CA SER A 92 -19.85 14.97 23.18
C SER A 92 -19.74 13.55 22.61
N LYS A 93 -20.87 12.89 22.32
CA LYS A 93 -20.92 11.58 21.69
C LYS A 93 -20.42 11.64 20.24
N GLU A 94 -20.96 12.55 19.43
CA GLU A 94 -20.51 12.75 18.04
C GLU A 94 -19.04 13.19 17.98
N GLN A 95 -18.61 14.06 18.89
CA GLN A 95 -17.22 14.48 18.98
C GLN A 95 -16.26 13.32 19.29
N LEU A 96 -16.69 12.35 20.12
CA LEU A 96 -15.92 11.15 20.42
C LEU A 96 -15.88 10.21 19.21
N GLU A 97 -17.03 9.93 18.59
CA GLU A 97 -17.17 9.05 17.42
C GLU A 97 -16.34 9.55 16.22
N LEU A 98 -16.28 10.87 16.02
CA LEU A 98 -15.54 11.51 14.93
C LEU A 98 -14.07 11.83 15.28
N GLY A 99 -13.65 11.56 16.52
CA GLY A 99 -12.30 11.86 17.00
C GLY A 99 -11.97 13.36 17.10
N VAL A 100 -12.97 14.23 17.23
CA VAL A 100 -12.85 15.69 17.35
C VAL A 100 -12.22 16.12 18.70
N ASN A 101 -12.39 15.30 19.73
CA ASN A 101 -11.86 15.56 21.07
C ASN A 101 -10.33 15.47 21.14
N ASN A 102 -9.67 14.85 20.16
CA ASN A 102 -8.23 14.74 20.14
C ASN A 102 -7.58 16.10 19.88
N GLU A 103 -6.43 16.38 20.50
CA GLU A 103 -5.63 17.59 20.21
C GLU A 103 -5.02 17.58 18.80
N VAL A 104 -5.12 16.44 18.12
CA VAL A 104 -4.67 16.18 16.75
C VAL A 104 -5.49 17.00 15.74
N VAL A 105 -4.84 17.36 14.63
CA VAL A 105 -5.49 18.02 13.50
C VAL A 105 -6.43 17.05 12.80
N LEU A 106 -7.66 17.46 12.48
CA LEU A 106 -8.60 16.62 11.75
C LEU A 106 -8.04 16.23 10.38
N ASP A 107 -8.13 14.94 10.05
CA ASP A 107 -7.65 14.38 8.78
C ASP A 107 -8.72 13.48 8.16
N ALA A 108 -8.66 12.17 8.38
CA ALA A 108 -9.60 11.20 7.81
C ALA A 108 -11.08 11.48 8.13
N SER A 109 -11.36 11.94 9.35
CA SER A 109 -12.72 12.29 9.80
C SER A 109 -13.17 13.70 9.41
N ALA A 110 -12.35 14.46 8.68
CA ALA A 110 -12.68 15.84 8.36
C ALA A 110 -13.92 15.96 7.45
N VAL A 111 -14.15 15.02 6.51
CA VAL A 111 -15.34 15.05 5.64
C VAL A 111 -16.60 14.76 6.43
N PRO A 112 -16.68 13.64 7.18
CA PRO A 112 -17.82 13.39 8.06
C PRO A 112 -18.15 14.56 8.99
N VAL A 113 -17.14 15.19 9.60
CA VAL A 113 -17.33 16.35 10.47
C VAL A 113 -17.96 17.53 9.71
N TYR A 114 -17.45 17.86 8.52
CA TYR A 114 -18.01 18.92 7.69
C TYR A 114 -19.46 18.62 7.31
N ASP A 115 -19.73 17.42 6.83
CA ASP A 115 -21.05 17.02 6.35
C ASP A 115 -22.10 17.05 7.47
N ILE A 116 -21.75 16.58 8.68
CA ILE A 116 -22.64 16.63 9.85
C ILE A 116 -22.93 18.07 10.26
N LEU A 117 -21.92 18.94 10.31
CA LEU A 117 -22.11 20.37 10.64
C LEU A 117 -23.07 21.05 9.64
N VAL A 118 -22.91 20.78 8.35
CA VAL A 118 -23.82 21.29 7.31
C VAL A 118 -25.22 20.70 7.47
N GLN A 119 -25.33 19.40 7.77
CA GLN A 119 -26.60 18.70 7.93
C GLN A 119 -27.44 19.25 9.10
N ILE A 120 -26.80 19.65 10.20
CA ILE A 120 -27.49 20.28 11.34
C ILE A 120 -27.75 21.79 11.14
N GLY A 121 -27.44 22.32 9.96
CA GLY A 121 -27.75 23.70 9.56
C GLY A 121 -26.70 24.74 9.94
N ILE A 122 -25.48 24.34 10.33
CA ILE A 122 -24.39 25.29 10.54
C ILE A 122 -23.90 25.80 9.18
N ASN A 123 -23.78 27.12 9.06
CA ASN A 123 -23.16 27.74 7.89
C ASN A 123 -21.64 27.56 7.94
N VAL A 124 -21.15 26.38 7.51
CA VAL A 124 -19.73 26.09 7.41
C VAL A 124 -19.18 26.74 6.14
N PRO A 125 -18.16 27.61 6.22
CA PRO A 125 -17.56 28.19 5.03
C PRO A 125 -17.06 27.12 4.05
N PRO A 126 -17.35 27.21 2.75
CA PRO A 126 -17.00 26.19 1.77
C PRO A 126 -15.50 25.85 1.73
N PHE A 127 -14.62 26.79 2.08
CA PHE A 127 -13.18 26.57 2.10
C PHE A 127 -12.68 25.67 3.24
N LEU A 128 -13.53 25.35 4.20
CA LEU A 128 -13.22 24.35 5.22
C LEU A 128 -13.54 22.93 4.75
N ARG A 129 -14.22 22.75 3.60
CA ARG A 129 -14.56 21.44 3.08
C ARG A 129 -13.29 20.68 2.68
N PRO A 130 -13.01 19.52 3.28
CA PRO A 130 -11.91 18.65 2.85
C PRO A 130 -12.05 18.22 1.39
N TYR A 131 -10.92 18.05 0.71
CA TYR A 131 -10.88 17.38 -0.57
C TYR A 131 -10.75 15.87 -0.38
N GLY A 132 -11.82 15.12 -0.68
CA GLY A 132 -11.88 13.66 -0.61
C GLY A 132 -12.07 13.09 0.80
N GLN A 133 -12.54 11.85 0.86
CA GLN A 133 -12.83 11.12 2.11
C GLN A 133 -11.59 10.46 2.73
N LYS A 134 -10.43 10.58 2.08
CA LYS A 134 -9.21 9.88 2.49
C LYS A 134 -8.35 10.77 3.40
N SER A 135 -7.57 10.13 4.28
CA SER A 135 -6.45 10.82 4.92
C SER A 135 -5.50 11.38 3.88
N ILE A 136 -4.89 12.53 4.20
CA ILE A 136 -3.88 13.16 3.35
C ILE A 136 -2.68 12.24 3.03
N TYR A 137 -2.43 11.23 3.87
CA TYR A 137 -1.36 10.25 3.64
C TYR A 137 -1.65 9.28 2.48
N HIS A 138 -2.88 9.26 1.93
CA HIS A 138 -3.22 8.56 0.69
C HIS A 138 -2.90 9.37 -0.58
N SER A 139 -2.21 10.51 -0.46
CA SER A 139 -1.85 11.31 -1.61
C SER A 139 -0.87 10.57 -2.52
N GLU A 140 -1.17 10.56 -3.82
CA GLU A 140 -0.34 9.91 -4.82
C GLU A 140 1.05 10.52 -5.00
N SER A 141 1.20 11.79 -4.64
CA SER A 141 2.43 12.57 -4.75
C SER A 141 3.15 12.73 -3.41
N LEU A 142 2.78 11.94 -2.41
CA LEU A 142 3.37 12.03 -1.09
C LEU A 142 4.84 11.59 -1.12
N THR A 143 5.71 12.43 -0.57
CA THR A 143 7.12 12.11 -0.31
C THR A 143 7.37 12.05 1.19
N VAL A 144 8.54 11.55 1.59
CA VAL A 144 8.95 11.50 3.00
C VAL A 144 9.03 12.92 3.60
N GLU A 145 9.54 13.89 2.84
CA GLU A 145 9.69 15.27 3.29
C GLU A 145 8.34 15.93 3.55
N VAL A 146 7.37 15.71 2.64
CA VAL A 146 6.00 16.23 2.81
C VAL A 146 5.29 15.52 3.96
N ALA A 147 5.44 14.19 4.06
CA ALA A 147 4.87 13.40 5.14
C ALA A 147 5.40 13.87 6.52
N GLU A 148 6.70 14.14 6.63
CA GLU A 148 7.33 14.67 7.84
C GLU A 148 6.79 16.05 8.21
N GLN A 149 6.61 16.94 7.23
CA GLN A 149 6.04 18.27 7.46
C GLN A 149 4.58 18.19 7.91
N LEU A 150 3.75 17.36 7.25
CA LEU A 150 2.38 17.09 7.66
C LEU A 150 2.32 16.54 9.08
N TYR A 151 3.19 15.57 9.39
CA TYR A 151 3.29 15.00 10.72
C TYR A 151 3.58 16.11 11.73
N LYS A 152 4.64 16.91 11.54
CA LYS A 152 4.99 18.05 12.42
C LYS A 152 3.86 19.07 12.58
N ALA A 153 3.09 19.33 11.52
CA ALA A 153 1.93 20.22 11.54
C ALA A 153 0.73 19.66 12.33
N GLY A 154 0.80 18.41 12.80
CA GLY A 154 -0.18 17.78 13.69
C GLY A 154 -1.11 16.79 13.00
N PHE A 155 -0.86 16.43 11.73
CA PHE A 155 -1.59 15.37 11.03
C PHE A 155 -1.03 14.01 11.46
N ARG A 156 -1.62 13.39 12.49
CA ARG A 156 -1.10 12.13 13.08
C ARG A 156 -1.86 10.88 12.65
N THR A 157 -2.91 11.01 11.84
CA THR A 157 -3.80 9.90 11.46
C THR A 157 -3.21 9.05 10.33
N LEU A 158 -2.13 8.32 10.63
CA LEU A 158 -1.47 7.42 9.67
C LEU A 158 -2.26 6.13 9.42
N GLU A 159 -3.11 5.73 10.37
CA GLU A 159 -3.90 4.50 10.32
C GLU A 159 -5.34 4.73 9.86
N ALA A 160 -5.59 5.82 9.16
CA ALA A 160 -6.90 6.11 8.61
C ALA A 160 -7.39 4.95 7.75
N ARG A 161 -8.50 4.34 8.14
CA ARG A 161 -9.21 3.33 7.37
C ARG A 161 -10.60 3.83 7.04
N ASP A 162 -11.00 3.53 5.82
CA ASP A 162 -12.38 3.54 5.36
C ASP A 162 -12.66 2.12 4.88
N ASP A 163 -13.89 1.61 5.01
CA ASP A 163 -14.28 0.28 4.53
C ASP A 163 -13.93 0.05 3.05
N SER A 164 -13.78 1.13 2.28
CA SER A 164 -13.44 1.14 0.87
C SER A 164 -11.99 1.49 0.54
N VAL A 165 -11.20 1.98 1.51
CA VAL A 165 -9.85 2.52 1.27
C VAL A 165 -8.82 1.80 2.14
N PRO A 166 -7.81 1.16 1.53
CA PRO A 166 -6.72 0.56 2.30
C PRO A 166 -5.98 1.63 3.08
N SER A 167 -5.41 1.29 4.23
CA SER A 167 -4.53 2.19 4.99
C SER A 167 -3.48 2.86 4.09
N PRO A 168 -2.97 4.06 4.42
CA PRO A 168 -1.92 4.73 3.64
C PRO A 168 -0.74 3.84 3.29
N MET A 169 -0.25 3.01 4.21
CA MET A 169 0.88 2.12 3.93
C MET A 169 0.54 1.07 2.87
N LEU A 170 -0.60 0.36 3.02
CA LEU A 170 -1.05 -0.60 2.00
C LEU A 170 -1.37 0.08 0.67
N PHE A 171 -1.98 1.27 0.68
CA PHE A 171 -2.21 2.07 -0.52
C PHE A 171 -0.91 2.30 -1.30
N HIS A 172 0.15 2.75 -0.62
CA HIS A 172 1.45 2.97 -1.25
C HIS A 172 2.14 1.68 -1.67
N ALA A 173 2.04 0.59 -0.90
CA ALA A 173 2.58 -0.71 -1.29
C ALA A 173 1.94 -1.25 -2.60
N LEU A 174 0.63 -1.07 -2.77
CA LEU A 174 -0.09 -1.48 -3.97
C LEU A 174 0.24 -0.61 -5.20
N ARG A 175 0.59 0.67 -5.00
CA ARG A 175 0.87 1.60 -6.11
C ARG A 175 2.16 1.33 -6.88
N VAL A 176 3.09 0.58 -6.32
CA VAL A 176 4.37 0.26 -6.97
C VAL A 176 4.18 -0.56 -8.28
N ASP A 177 2.99 -1.14 -8.49
CA ASP A 177 2.66 -2.05 -9.61
C ASP A 177 2.44 -1.34 -10.96
N TYR A 178 2.15 -0.03 -10.98
CA TYR A 178 1.63 0.66 -12.17
C TYR A 178 2.68 1.17 -13.17
N GLY A 179 3.76 0.41 -13.39
CA GLY A 179 4.80 0.79 -14.35
C GLY A 179 5.52 2.09 -13.98
N SER A 180 5.69 2.31 -12.68
CA SER A 180 6.50 3.39 -12.13
C SER A 180 7.97 3.17 -12.48
N GLN A 181 8.66 4.23 -12.89
CA GLN A 181 10.10 4.18 -13.12
C GLN A 181 10.83 3.90 -11.79
N GLY A 182 12.04 3.34 -11.85
CA GLY A 182 12.81 2.94 -10.66
C GLY A 182 12.95 4.05 -9.59
N HIS A 183 13.02 5.32 -9.99
CA HIS A 183 13.08 6.44 -9.03
C HIS A 183 11.80 6.59 -8.19
N ILE A 184 10.62 6.42 -8.79
CA ILE A 184 9.32 6.53 -8.08
C ILE A 184 9.21 5.42 -7.05
N ARG A 185 9.65 4.21 -7.39
CA ARG A 185 9.60 3.06 -6.49
C ARG A 185 10.46 3.27 -5.25
N ARG A 186 11.66 3.81 -5.42
CA ARG A 186 12.53 4.18 -4.30
C ARG A 186 11.86 5.20 -3.37
N ILE A 187 11.19 6.23 -3.91
CA ILE A 187 10.43 7.19 -3.11
C ILE A 187 9.35 6.46 -2.31
N ILE A 188 8.60 5.56 -2.95
CA ILE A 188 7.55 4.78 -2.29
C ILE A 188 8.12 3.90 -1.18
N TYR A 189 9.24 3.19 -1.39
CA TYR A 189 9.86 2.38 -0.33
C TYR A 189 10.31 3.22 0.85
N THR A 190 10.93 4.38 0.61
CA THR A 190 11.32 5.30 1.70
C THR A 190 10.12 5.86 2.43
N LEU A 191 9.01 6.10 1.73
CA LEU A 191 7.76 6.55 2.34
C LEU A 191 7.12 5.44 3.19
N ILE A 192 7.10 4.19 2.72
CA ILE A 192 6.61 3.04 3.48
C ILE A 192 7.46 2.84 4.74
N GLU A 193 8.78 2.96 4.64
CA GLU A 193 9.67 2.91 5.80
C GLU A 193 9.36 4.03 6.81
N TRP A 194 9.14 5.25 6.31
CA TRP A 194 8.77 6.39 7.14
C TRP A 194 7.41 6.16 7.83
N LEU A 195 6.42 5.63 7.11
CA LEU A 195 5.10 5.28 7.66
C LEU A 195 5.24 4.20 8.73
N LEU A 196 6.02 3.15 8.49
CA LEU A 196 6.27 2.09 9.46
C LEU A 196 6.90 2.64 10.75
N LYS A 197 7.82 3.60 10.63
CA LYS A 197 8.49 4.22 11.79
C LYS A 197 7.55 5.10 12.63
N HIS A 198 6.60 5.79 12.01
CA HIS A 198 5.73 6.76 12.69
C HIS A 198 4.34 6.21 13.03
N SER A 199 3.97 5.07 12.45
CA SER A 199 2.71 4.39 12.72
C SER A 199 2.72 3.65 14.05
N LEU A 200 1.52 3.44 14.60
CA LEU A 200 1.28 2.58 15.76
C LEU A 200 0.93 1.14 15.34
N ILE A 201 1.32 0.73 14.13
CA ILE A 201 1.03 -0.58 13.53
C ILE A 201 1.62 -1.81 14.28
N PRO A 202 2.47 -1.72 15.33
CA PRO A 202 2.88 -2.95 16.01
C PRO A 202 1.75 -3.73 16.72
N ILE A 203 0.57 -3.14 16.96
CA ILE A 203 -0.25 -3.60 18.10
C ILE A 203 -1.46 -4.47 17.70
N TYR A 204 -2.02 -4.34 16.49
CA TYR A 204 -3.24 -5.09 16.13
C TYR A 204 -3.24 -5.54 14.65
N ASP A 205 -2.79 -6.77 14.38
CA ASP A 205 -3.01 -7.46 13.09
C ASP A 205 -4.45 -7.98 12.95
N GLU A 206 -5.45 -7.24 13.43
CA GLU A 206 -6.85 -7.68 13.47
C GLU A 206 -7.45 -7.98 12.09
N MET A 207 -6.77 -7.59 11.00
CA MET A 207 -7.27 -7.76 9.63
C MET A 207 -6.21 -8.26 8.64
N GLY A 208 -5.08 -8.82 9.11
CA GLY A 208 -4.02 -9.27 8.21
C GLY A 208 -3.38 -8.15 7.38
N LEU A 209 -3.41 -6.90 7.86
CA LEU A 209 -2.95 -5.73 7.10
C LEU A 209 -1.45 -5.83 6.82
N GLN A 210 -0.68 -6.14 7.86
CA GLN A 210 0.76 -6.34 7.80
C GLN A 210 1.13 -7.38 6.74
N ARG A 211 0.37 -8.47 6.74
CA ARG A 211 0.50 -9.55 5.78
C ARG A 211 0.25 -9.10 4.35
N ARG A 212 -0.82 -8.36 4.10
CA ARG A 212 -1.14 -7.81 2.78
C ARG A 212 -0.07 -6.85 2.27
N ILE A 213 0.49 -6.03 3.16
CA ILE A 213 1.61 -5.13 2.81
C ILE A 213 2.83 -5.95 2.40
N LEU A 214 3.18 -6.99 3.15
CA LEU A 214 4.29 -7.88 2.81
C LEU A 214 4.08 -8.57 1.46
N HIS A 215 2.89 -9.11 1.21
CA HIS A 215 2.58 -9.78 -0.06
C HIS A 215 2.67 -8.80 -1.23
N ALA A 216 2.07 -7.61 -1.11
CA ALA A 216 2.14 -6.55 -2.10
C ALA A 216 3.59 -6.17 -2.40
N LEU A 217 4.41 -5.92 -1.37
CA LEU A 217 5.83 -5.59 -1.54
C LEU A 217 6.65 -6.74 -2.14
N SER A 218 6.35 -7.98 -1.78
CA SER A 218 7.02 -9.17 -2.32
C SER A 218 6.84 -9.29 -3.83
N ARG A 219 5.63 -9.02 -4.31
CA ARG A 219 5.34 -8.96 -5.73
C ARG A 219 6.22 -7.91 -6.43
N GLN A 220 6.40 -6.74 -5.82
CA GLN A 220 7.21 -5.68 -6.41
C GLN A 220 8.67 -6.04 -6.48
N VAL A 221 9.21 -6.64 -5.43
CA VAL A 221 10.59 -7.13 -5.43
C VAL A 221 10.81 -8.12 -6.56
N ALA A 222 9.85 -9.01 -6.82
CA ALA A 222 9.95 -9.96 -7.93
C ALA A 222 9.98 -9.26 -9.30
N ILE A 223 9.19 -8.19 -9.49
CA ILE A 223 9.20 -7.38 -10.71
C ILE A 223 10.52 -6.60 -10.84
N ASP A 224 11.08 -6.15 -9.72
CA ASP A 224 12.16 -5.17 -9.66
C ASP A 224 13.54 -5.76 -9.54
N GLN A 225 13.66 -7.08 -9.53
CA GLN A 225 14.88 -7.80 -9.19
C GLN A 225 16.17 -7.26 -9.86
N ALA A 226 16.08 -6.78 -11.11
CA ALA A 226 17.20 -6.17 -11.82
C ALA A 226 17.73 -4.86 -11.21
N ASN A 227 16.87 -4.09 -10.52
CA ASN A 227 17.18 -2.78 -9.95
C ASN A 227 17.51 -2.83 -8.44
N LEU A 228 17.01 -3.85 -7.71
CA LEU A 228 17.17 -3.95 -6.25
C LEU A 228 18.63 -4.08 -5.80
N TYR A 229 19.54 -4.57 -6.66
CA TYR A 229 20.96 -4.66 -6.36
C TYR A 229 21.64 -3.30 -6.13
N GLN A 230 20.99 -2.20 -6.48
CA GLN A 230 21.60 -0.87 -6.46
C GLN A 230 21.19 0.01 -5.27
N ALA A 231 20.27 -0.41 -4.39
CA ALA A 231 19.69 0.48 -3.39
C ALA A 231 19.54 -0.16 -2.00
N GLY A 232 19.61 0.65 -0.94
CA GLY A 232 19.49 0.28 0.49
C GLY A 232 18.12 -0.27 0.93
N GLU A 233 17.42 -0.96 0.03
CA GLU A 233 16.08 -1.54 0.18
C GLU A 233 16.07 -2.80 1.06
N ILE A 234 17.24 -3.41 1.29
CA ILE A 234 17.45 -4.51 2.28
C ILE A 234 16.86 -4.12 3.64
N SER A 235 17.00 -2.85 4.04
CA SER A 235 16.59 -2.41 5.37
C SER A 235 15.07 -2.34 5.58
N LEU A 236 14.28 -2.22 4.51
CA LEU A 236 12.81 -2.16 4.63
C LEU A 236 12.24 -3.56 4.89
N PHE A 237 12.68 -4.57 4.13
CA PHE A 237 12.20 -5.94 4.28
C PHE A 237 12.61 -6.57 5.60
N ALA A 238 13.86 -6.36 6.03
CA ALA A 238 14.30 -6.78 7.36
C ALA A 238 13.40 -6.19 8.46
N ARG A 239 13.13 -4.88 8.42
CA ARG A 239 12.23 -4.22 9.39
C ARG A 239 10.80 -4.74 9.34
N LEU A 240 10.25 -4.94 8.14
CA LEU A 240 8.90 -5.49 8.01
C LEU A 240 8.83 -6.92 8.54
N ASN A 241 9.86 -7.74 8.36
CA ASN A 241 9.90 -9.07 8.97
C ASN A 241 10.02 -9.02 10.48
N ASP A 242 10.77 -8.06 11.03
CA ASP A 242 10.88 -7.88 12.47
C ASP A 242 9.52 -7.51 13.08
N VAL A 243 8.74 -6.69 12.39
CA VAL A 243 7.40 -6.25 12.85
C VAL A 243 6.35 -7.32 12.62
N CYS A 244 6.30 -7.90 11.42
CA CYS A 244 5.22 -8.78 11.00
C CYS A 244 5.49 -10.26 11.33
N GLY A 245 6.75 -10.63 11.61
CA GLY A 245 7.19 -12.01 11.69
C GLY A 245 7.63 -12.57 10.32
N SER A 246 8.81 -13.20 10.30
CA SER A 246 9.39 -13.77 9.08
C SER A 246 8.64 -14.99 8.53
N LEU A 247 7.70 -15.58 9.27
CA LEU A 247 6.93 -16.76 8.83
C LEU A 247 5.45 -16.45 8.61
N THR A 248 5.13 -15.17 8.38
CA THR A 248 3.75 -14.73 8.25
C THR A 248 3.14 -15.25 6.95
N ALA A 249 2.19 -16.16 7.08
CA ALA A 249 1.47 -16.84 6.00
C ALA A 249 0.00 -16.43 6.01
N ASP A 250 -0.66 -16.28 4.86
CA ASP A 250 -2.08 -15.92 4.75
C ASP A 250 -3.05 -17.01 5.26
N SER A 251 -4.35 -16.74 5.25
CA SER A 251 -5.36 -17.73 5.64
C SER A 251 -5.74 -18.65 4.47
N CYS A 252 -4.95 -18.68 3.40
CA CYS A 252 -5.24 -19.53 2.26
C CYS A 252 -5.05 -21.02 2.60
N SER A 253 -5.89 -21.87 2.00
CA SER A 253 -5.82 -23.32 2.10
C SER A 253 -5.23 -24.02 0.86
N CYS A 254 -4.53 -23.29 -0.03
CA CYS A 254 -3.96 -23.86 -1.25
C CYS A 254 -2.83 -24.85 -0.94
N PHE A 255 -2.82 -26.02 -1.60
CA PHE A 255 -1.83 -27.07 -1.37
C PHE A 255 -0.39 -26.67 -1.74
N CYS A 256 -0.20 -25.55 -2.46
CA CYS A 256 1.12 -25.00 -2.80
C CYS A 256 1.90 -24.44 -1.60
N SER A 257 1.26 -24.36 -0.42
CA SER A 257 1.87 -23.94 0.85
C SER A 257 1.42 -24.88 1.96
N SER A 258 2.19 -24.97 3.06
CA SER A 258 1.83 -25.84 4.18
C SER A 258 0.87 -25.19 5.19
N TYR A 259 0.93 -23.86 5.35
CA TYR A 259 0.19 -23.14 6.41
C TYR A 259 -0.42 -21.82 5.93
N GLY A 260 -0.66 -21.70 4.63
CA GLY A 260 -1.05 -20.46 3.97
C GLY A 260 0.06 -19.89 3.10
N CYS A 261 -0.34 -19.11 2.10
CA CYS A 261 0.57 -18.53 1.14
C CYS A 261 1.39 -17.47 1.89
N MET A 262 2.69 -17.70 2.04
CA MET A 262 3.67 -16.73 2.55
C MET A 262 4.07 -15.69 1.47
N PRO A 263 4.65 -14.54 1.86
CA PRO A 263 5.20 -13.53 0.95
C PRO A 263 6.11 -14.09 -0.15
N ILE A 264 6.93 -15.10 0.15
CA ILE A 264 7.77 -15.80 -0.84
C ILE A 264 6.96 -16.49 -1.94
N HIS A 265 5.76 -17.00 -1.66
CA HIS A 265 4.91 -17.61 -2.68
C HIS A 265 4.43 -16.55 -3.68
N THR A 266 4.08 -15.36 -3.21
CA THR A 266 3.73 -14.22 -4.10
C THR A 266 4.93 -13.78 -4.92
N PHE A 267 6.11 -13.70 -4.31
CA PHE A 267 7.36 -13.44 -5.00
C PHE A 267 7.61 -14.47 -6.12
N LEU A 268 7.60 -15.76 -5.80
CA LEU A 268 7.85 -16.85 -6.76
C LEU A 268 6.81 -16.89 -7.89
N LYS A 269 5.51 -16.77 -7.59
CA LYS A 269 4.46 -16.69 -8.62
C LYS A 269 4.69 -15.56 -9.59
N THR A 270 5.14 -14.42 -9.08
CA THR A 270 5.43 -13.26 -9.90
C THR A 270 6.63 -13.56 -10.81
N LEU A 271 7.71 -14.14 -10.26
CA LEU A 271 8.88 -14.55 -11.04
C LEU A 271 8.57 -15.55 -12.16
N LEU A 272 7.66 -16.50 -11.92
CA LEU A 272 7.25 -17.47 -12.95
C LEU A 272 6.72 -16.81 -14.23
N ASN A 273 6.18 -15.60 -14.14
CA ASN A 273 5.69 -14.85 -15.31
C ASN A 273 6.80 -14.13 -16.08
N TYR A 274 8.00 -13.97 -15.50
CA TYR A 274 9.08 -13.16 -16.07
C TYR A 274 10.36 -13.95 -16.39
N TYR A 275 10.63 -15.06 -15.69
CA TYR A 275 11.91 -15.76 -15.77
C TYR A 275 11.78 -17.19 -16.31
N TYR A 276 12.75 -17.56 -17.15
CA TYR A 276 12.72 -18.81 -17.91
C TYR A 276 13.66 -19.88 -17.35
N THR A 277 14.71 -19.54 -16.59
CA THR A 277 15.74 -20.51 -16.19
C THR A 277 15.74 -20.83 -14.69
N LEU A 278 16.22 -22.02 -14.34
CA LEU A 278 16.41 -22.46 -12.96
C LEU A 278 17.46 -21.61 -12.22
N GLN A 279 18.48 -21.14 -12.95
CA GLN A 279 19.57 -20.35 -12.38
C GLN A 279 19.04 -18.99 -11.91
N ASP A 280 18.17 -18.36 -12.69
CA ASP A 280 17.52 -17.09 -12.32
C ASP A 280 16.74 -17.26 -11.03
N ARG A 281 15.92 -18.33 -10.92
CA ARG A 281 15.13 -18.61 -9.72
C ARG A 281 15.99 -18.83 -8.48
N LYS A 282 17.09 -19.58 -8.60
CA LYS A 282 18.04 -19.79 -7.49
C LYS A 282 18.63 -18.46 -7.02
N HIS A 283 19.00 -17.60 -7.97
CA HIS A 283 19.51 -16.28 -7.69
C HIS A 283 18.46 -15.38 -7.02
N SER A 284 17.22 -15.40 -7.51
CA SER A 284 16.10 -14.66 -6.92
C SER A 284 15.79 -15.10 -5.49
N LEU A 285 15.84 -16.41 -5.22
CA LEU A 285 15.63 -16.92 -3.87
C LEU A 285 16.75 -16.49 -2.92
N LYS A 286 18.00 -16.50 -3.39
CA LYS A 286 19.12 -15.97 -2.59
C LYS A 286 18.92 -14.50 -2.27
N LEU A 287 18.58 -13.69 -3.27
CA LEU A 287 18.28 -12.27 -3.07
C LEU A 287 17.15 -12.08 -2.06
N TRP A 288 16.08 -12.86 -2.18
CA TRP A 288 14.98 -12.82 -1.23
C TRP A 288 15.45 -13.10 0.21
N ILE A 289 16.23 -14.15 0.43
CA ILE A 289 16.78 -14.48 1.75
C ILE A 289 17.64 -13.32 2.29
N ASP A 290 18.52 -12.77 1.45
CA ASP A 290 19.44 -11.70 1.82
C ASP A 290 18.67 -10.40 2.16
N LEU A 291 17.69 -10.00 1.34
CA LEU A 291 16.81 -8.83 1.58
C LEU A 291 16.04 -8.93 2.90
N ASN A 292 15.59 -10.13 3.22
CA ASN A 292 14.78 -10.39 4.40
C ASN A 292 15.60 -10.63 5.66
N SER A 293 16.93 -10.69 5.55
CA SER A 293 17.87 -10.96 6.66
C SER A 293 17.45 -12.17 7.50
N LEU A 294 17.02 -13.24 6.82
CA LEU A 294 16.45 -14.42 7.47
C LEU A 294 17.50 -15.18 8.28
N ARG A 295 17.10 -15.69 9.45
CA ARG A 295 17.92 -16.60 10.27
C ARG A 295 17.95 -18.00 9.67
N ASP A 296 19.03 -18.75 9.89
CA ASP A 296 19.20 -20.12 9.36
C ASP A 296 18.00 -21.04 9.62
N SER A 297 17.44 -21.02 10.84
CA SER A 297 16.26 -21.83 11.19
C SER A 297 15.01 -21.47 10.38
N VAL A 298 14.90 -20.21 9.95
CA VAL A 298 13.79 -19.72 9.12
C VAL A 298 14.06 -20.05 7.65
N ILE A 299 15.31 -19.95 7.21
CA ILE A 299 15.74 -20.28 5.86
C ILE A 299 15.34 -21.72 5.49
N GLU A 300 15.49 -22.68 6.40
CA GLU A 300 15.06 -24.07 6.17
C GLU A 300 13.56 -24.17 5.84
N VAL A 301 12.72 -23.43 6.56
CA VAL A 301 11.27 -23.38 6.31
C VAL A 301 10.98 -22.77 4.94
N TYR A 302 11.64 -21.66 4.59
CA TYR A 302 11.49 -21.05 3.26
C TYR A 302 11.89 -22.00 2.14
N TYR A 303 13.00 -22.75 2.29
CA TYR A 303 13.39 -23.75 1.29
C TYR A 303 12.35 -24.86 1.17
N ALA A 304 11.80 -25.34 2.29
CA ALA A 304 10.74 -26.35 2.26
C ALA A 304 9.49 -25.84 1.52
N GLU A 305 9.06 -24.61 1.79
CA GLU A 305 7.91 -23.98 1.11
C GLU A 305 8.19 -23.72 -0.37
N VAL A 306 9.40 -23.28 -0.75
CA VAL A 306 9.79 -23.12 -2.17
C VAL A 306 9.77 -24.47 -2.88
N CYS A 307 10.31 -25.53 -2.26
CA CYS A 307 10.27 -26.88 -2.82
C CYS A 307 8.82 -27.36 -3.03
N ARG A 308 7.96 -27.16 -2.02
CA ARG A 308 6.54 -27.48 -2.09
C ARG A 308 5.87 -26.74 -3.25
N PHE A 309 6.09 -25.43 -3.35
CA PHE A 309 5.57 -24.61 -4.43
C PHE A 309 6.05 -25.08 -5.83
N GLU A 310 7.33 -25.39 -5.99
CA GLU A 310 7.89 -25.86 -7.26
C GLU A 310 7.37 -27.23 -7.67
N ILE A 311 7.27 -28.19 -6.73
CA ILE A 311 6.71 -29.53 -7.00
C ILE A 311 5.22 -29.41 -7.34
N PHE A 312 4.47 -28.63 -6.56
CA PHE A 312 3.05 -28.34 -6.81
C PHE A 312 2.82 -27.85 -8.26
N ASN A 313 3.60 -26.85 -8.70
CA ASN A 313 3.48 -26.33 -10.07
C ASN A 313 3.84 -27.37 -11.14
N ARG A 314 4.83 -28.24 -10.87
CA ARG A 314 5.24 -29.30 -11.81
C ARG A 314 4.23 -30.43 -11.92
N LEU A 315 3.49 -30.71 -10.85
CA LEU A 315 2.36 -31.64 -10.86
C LEU A 315 1.15 -31.07 -11.62
N GLY A 316 1.15 -29.78 -11.96
CA GLY A 316 0.07 -29.13 -12.70
C GLY A 316 -1.17 -28.83 -11.86
N MET A 317 -1.03 -28.80 -10.53
CA MET A 317 -2.11 -28.54 -9.59
C MET A 317 -2.63 -27.10 -9.69
N ALA A 318 -3.92 -26.89 -9.39
CA ALA A 318 -4.59 -25.61 -9.53
C ALA A 318 -4.37 -24.69 -8.31
N HIS A 319 -3.86 -23.48 -8.54
CA HIS A 319 -3.71 -22.50 -7.45
C HIS A 319 -5.07 -22.00 -6.97
N THR A 320 -5.37 -22.27 -5.70
CA THR A 320 -6.51 -21.69 -4.97
C THR A 320 -6.11 -20.54 -4.04
N CYS A 321 -4.85 -20.06 -4.16
CA CYS A 321 -4.38 -18.90 -3.41
C CYS A 321 -5.19 -17.64 -3.71
N CYS A 322 -5.35 -16.82 -2.67
CA CYS A 322 -5.84 -15.45 -2.81
C CYS A 322 -4.97 -14.73 -3.84
N LYS A 323 -5.58 -14.28 -4.94
CA LYS A 323 -4.93 -13.28 -5.77
C LYS A 323 -5.05 -11.98 -4.98
N GLU A 324 -3.92 -11.31 -4.78
CA GLU A 324 -4.00 -9.89 -4.46
C GLU A 324 -4.65 -9.22 -5.67
N ASP A 325 -5.89 -8.79 -5.50
CA ASP A 325 -6.58 -8.05 -6.53
C ASP A 325 -5.72 -6.82 -6.88
N ARG A 326 -5.51 -6.61 -8.18
CA ARG A 326 -4.80 -5.42 -8.69
C ARG A 326 -5.59 -4.15 -8.44
N SER A 327 -6.84 -4.23 -7.96
CA SER A 327 -7.59 -3.05 -7.59
C SER A 327 -6.97 -2.39 -6.34
N VAL A 328 -6.55 -1.13 -6.49
CA VAL A 328 -6.10 -0.24 -5.39
C VAL A 328 -7.13 -0.17 -4.25
N TRP A 329 -8.36 -0.56 -4.53
CA TRP A 329 -9.51 -0.54 -3.62
C TRP A 329 -9.57 -1.72 -2.65
N GLY A 330 -8.55 -2.59 -2.65
CA GLY A 330 -8.29 -3.47 -1.53
C GLY A 330 -9.36 -4.52 -1.26
N ARG A 331 -10.28 -4.78 -2.18
CA ARG A 331 -11.11 -5.98 -2.12
C ARG A 331 -10.23 -7.14 -2.59
N SER A 332 -9.61 -7.84 -1.65
CA SER A 332 -9.13 -9.20 -1.91
C SER A 332 -10.37 -10.08 -2.16
N SER A 333 -10.94 -9.99 -3.36
CA SER A 333 -11.72 -11.09 -3.86
C SER A 333 -10.70 -12.17 -4.18
N CYS A 334 -10.64 -13.20 -3.32
CA CYS A 334 -10.28 -14.48 -3.88
C CYS A 334 -11.23 -14.69 -5.06
N PRO A 335 -10.73 -14.81 -6.30
CA PRO A 335 -11.60 -14.90 -7.46
C PRO A 335 -12.50 -16.14 -7.40
N LEU A 336 -12.11 -17.10 -6.57
CA LEU A 336 -12.85 -18.32 -6.29
C LEU A 336 -13.69 -18.17 -5.03
N THR A 337 -14.95 -18.57 -5.14
CA THR A 337 -15.84 -18.91 -4.03
C THR A 337 -15.28 -20.06 -3.21
N ASN A 338 -15.83 -20.28 -2.01
CA ASN A 338 -15.39 -21.42 -1.19
C ASN A 338 -15.77 -22.75 -1.85
N GLU A 339 -16.86 -22.77 -2.59
CA GLU A 339 -17.36 -23.91 -3.36
C GLU A 339 -16.41 -24.26 -4.51
N GLU A 340 -16.02 -23.29 -5.35
CA GLU A 340 -15.03 -23.51 -6.41
C GLU A 340 -13.66 -23.94 -5.85
N ARG A 341 -13.28 -23.41 -4.68
CA ARG A 341 -12.06 -23.83 -3.99
C ARG A 341 -12.14 -25.30 -3.57
N GLN A 342 -13.28 -25.70 -3.02
CA GLN A 342 -13.51 -27.06 -2.56
C GLN A 342 -13.51 -28.04 -3.74
N GLU A 343 -14.16 -27.69 -4.85
CA GLU A 343 -14.16 -28.48 -6.09
C GLU A 343 -12.73 -28.72 -6.59
N LEU A 344 -11.91 -27.66 -6.71
CA LEU A 344 -10.51 -27.79 -7.10
C LEU A 344 -9.69 -28.63 -6.11
N HIS A 345 -9.98 -28.57 -4.81
CA HIS A 345 -9.31 -29.40 -3.80
C HIS A 345 -9.68 -30.88 -3.92
N GLU A 346 -10.91 -31.19 -4.30
CA GLU A 346 -11.37 -32.54 -4.56
C GLU A 346 -10.75 -33.11 -5.84
N GLU A 347 -10.69 -32.30 -6.91
CA GLU A 347 -10.02 -32.66 -8.17
C GLU A 347 -8.52 -32.94 -7.96
N ASP A 348 -7.83 -32.11 -7.17
CA ASP A 348 -6.40 -32.23 -6.89
C ASP A 348 -6.06 -33.19 -5.74
N ALA A 349 -7.04 -33.93 -5.17
CA ALA A 349 -6.82 -34.75 -3.98
C ALA A 349 -5.76 -35.85 -4.18
N GLU A 350 -5.78 -36.55 -5.32
CA GLU A 350 -4.76 -37.56 -5.64
C GLU A 350 -3.38 -36.93 -5.87
N LEU A 351 -3.32 -35.78 -6.53
CA LEU A 351 -2.07 -35.04 -6.76
C LEU A 351 -1.49 -34.50 -5.45
N ARG A 352 -2.34 -34.16 -4.48
CA ARG A 352 -1.90 -33.78 -3.14
C ARG A 352 -1.17 -34.92 -2.45
N GLU A 353 -1.65 -36.16 -2.54
CA GLU A 353 -0.95 -37.31 -1.96
C GLU A 353 0.43 -37.48 -2.62
N GLN A 354 0.50 -37.38 -3.95
CA GLN A 354 1.77 -37.42 -4.69
C GLN A 354 2.73 -36.28 -4.29
N LEU A 355 2.20 -35.07 -4.06
CA LEU A 355 2.98 -33.93 -3.58
C LEU A 355 3.65 -34.26 -2.23
N GLU A 356 2.90 -34.80 -1.27
CA GLU A 356 3.45 -35.16 0.05
C GLU A 356 4.48 -36.28 -0.04
N ASP A 357 4.24 -37.30 -0.87
CA ASP A 357 5.20 -38.40 -1.09
C ASP A 357 6.52 -37.91 -1.70
N LEU A 358 6.44 -37.00 -2.68
CA LEU A 358 7.61 -36.38 -3.30
C LEU A 358 8.38 -35.51 -2.30
N LEU A 359 7.69 -34.70 -1.51
CA LEU A 359 8.31 -33.88 -0.46
C LEU A 359 9.00 -34.75 0.60
N GLN A 360 8.35 -35.83 1.01
CA GLN A 360 8.90 -36.77 1.98
C GLN A 360 10.14 -37.49 1.42
N THR A 361 10.14 -37.82 0.13
CA THR A 361 11.28 -38.40 -0.57
C THR A 361 12.45 -37.42 -0.70
N TYR A 362 12.15 -36.15 -1.02
CA TYR A 362 13.15 -35.09 -1.11
C TYR A 362 13.84 -34.86 0.25
N LYS A 363 13.05 -34.74 1.31
CA LYS A 363 13.55 -34.59 2.69
C LYS A 363 14.45 -35.76 3.12
N LYS A 364 14.06 -37.00 2.80
CA LYS A 364 14.89 -38.20 3.08
C LYS A 364 16.21 -38.16 2.31
N THR A 365 16.19 -37.71 1.06
CA THR A 365 17.38 -37.64 0.20
C THR A 365 18.35 -36.56 0.68
N LEU A 366 17.83 -35.38 1.02
CA LEU A 366 18.59 -34.27 1.59
C LEU A 366 19.30 -34.69 2.88
N ASN A 367 18.58 -35.33 3.82
CA ASN A 367 19.14 -35.82 5.07
C ASN A 367 20.24 -36.87 4.87
N ARG A 368 20.18 -37.66 3.79
CA ARG A 368 21.25 -38.60 3.45
C ARG A 368 22.47 -37.84 2.93
N ALA A 369 22.30 -36.87 2.04
CA ALA A 369 23.40 -36.08 1.50
C ALA A 369 24.20 -35.37 2.60
N PHE A 370 23.52 -34.75 3.57
CA PHE A 370 24.17 -34.06 4.69
C PHE A 370 24.88 -34.97 5.70
N ARG A 371 24.56 -36.27 5.75
CA ARG A 371 25.28 -37.23 6.62
C ARG A 371 26.64 -37.65 6.05
N TYR A 372 26.87 -37.39 4.77
CA TYR A 372 28.09 -37.77 4.05
C TYR A 372 28.97 -36.58 3.65
N SER A 373 28.52 -35.35 3.93
CA SER A 373 29.30 -34.10 3.85
C SER A 373 29.84 -33.74 5.21
#